data_AF-A0A3L7NQ76-F1
#
_entry.id   AF-A0A3L7NQ76-F1
#
_cell.length_a   1.000
_cell.length_b   1.000
_cell.length_c   1.000
_cell.angle_alpha   90.00
_cell.angle_beta   90.00
_cell.angle_gamma   90.00
#
_symmetry.space_group_name_H-M   'P 1'
#
loop_
_entity.id
_entity.type
_entity.pdbx_description
1 polymer ?
#
loop_
_entity_poly.entity_id
_entity_poly.type
_entity_poly.pdbx_seq_one_letter_code
_entity_poly.pdbx_strand_id
1 'polypeptide(L)' 'MIGTAGETPFDVRFNLLGIPVRIHPIFWLSGAMMFWNPERMDLVVLGVISIFISVLVHELGHAIVLRHYGWPSEIV' A
#
# COMPACT_ATOMS: atom_id res chain seq x y z
N MET A 1 13.72 -6.54 -5.71
CA MET A 1 12.85 -5.39 -5.39
C MET A 1 13.72 -4.15 -5.28
N ILE A 2 13.36 -3.07 -5.96
CA ILE A 2 14.01 -1.75 -5.82
C ILE A 2 14.00 -1.39 -4.33
N GLY A 3 15.08 -0.80 -3.83
CA GLY A 3 15.42 -0.69 -2.40
C GLY A 3 14.25 -0.36 -1.47
N THR A 4 14.27 -0.93 -0.26
CA THR A 4 13.27 -0.66 0.78
C THR A 4 13.15 0.85 0.97
N ALA A 5 11.96 1.41 0.75
CA ALA A 5 11.69 2.80 1.09
C ALA A 5 12.12 3.04 2.54
N GLY A 6 12.91 4.10 2.78
CA GLY A 6 13.40 4.43 4.12
C GLY A 6 12.23 4.51 5.11
N GLU A 7 12.46 4.07 6.35
CA GLU A 7 11.41 4.18 7.37
C GLU A 7 11.18 5.63 7.76
N THR A 8 9.92 6.01 7.94
CA THR A 8 9.56 7.33 8.46
C THR A 8 8.66 7.21 9.69
N PRO A 9 8.66 8.21 10.59
CA PRO A 9 7.70 8.27 11.69
C PRO A 9 6.23 8.36 11.25
N PHE A 10 5.99 8.65 9.97
CA PHE A 10 4.66 8.80 9.39
C PHE A 10 4.20 7.54 8.64
N ASP A 11 4.99 6.46 8.65
CA ASP A 11 4.60 5.19 8.07
C ASP A 11 3.34 4.66 8.77
N VAL A 12 2.33 4.31 8.00
CA VAL A 12 1.16 3.61 8.52
C VAL A 12 1.50 2.13 8.61
N ARG A 13 1.43 1.57 9.82
CA ARG A 13 1.78 0.16 10.10
C ARG A 13 0.61 -0.56 10.72
N PHE A 14 0.25 -1.72 10.17
CA PHE A 14 -0.77 -2.60 10.71
C PHE A 14 -0.48 -4.06 10.34
N ASN A 15 -1.23 -4.99 10.92
CA ASN A 15 -1.14 -6.41 10.59
C ASN A 15 -2.44 -6.86 9.92
N LEU A 16 -2.33 -7.55 8.80
CA LEU A 16 -3.46 -8.10 8.06
C LEU A 16 -3.25 -9.59 7.85
N LEU A 17 -4.14 -10.43 8.38
CA LEU A 17 -4.07 -11.89 8.29
C LEU A 17 -2.74 -12.49 8.82
N GLY A 18 -2.06 -11.81 9.75
CA GLY A 18 -0.75 -12.23 10.25
C GLY A 18 0.43 -11.76 9.39
N ILE A 19 0.18 -10.97 8.34
CA ILE A 19 1.21 -10.35 7.48
C ILE A 19 1.39 -8.89 7.92
N PRO A 20 2.61 -8.47 8.29
CA PRO A 20 2.89 -7.06 8.56
C PRO A 20 2.77 -6.24 7.27
N VAL A 21 2.03 -5.13 7.37
CA VAL A 21 1.84 -4.17 6.28
C VAL A 21 2.33 -2.81 6.73
N ARG A 22 3.22 -2.21 5.94
CA ARG A 22 3.71 -0.85 6.07
C ARG A 22 3.30 -0.08 4.83
N ILE A 23 2.90 1.18 5.00
CA ILE A 23 2.59 2.07 3.90
C ILE A 23 3.37 3.36 4.11
N HIS A 24 4.28 3.65 3.19
CA HIS A 24 5.06 4.88 3.23
C HIS A 24 4.20 6.10 2.82
N PRO A 25 4.34 7.28 3.47
CA PRO A 25 3.55 8.47 3.17
C PRO A 25 3.55 8.89 1.70
N ILE A 26 4.66 8.62 1.00
CA ILE A 26 4.81 8.93 -0.42
C ILE A 26 3.76 8.23 -1.29
N PHE A 27 3.25 7.07 -0.87
CA PHE A 27 2.19 6.35 -1.57
C PHE A 27 0.93 7.22 -1.67
N TRP A 28 0.49 7.79 -0.55
CA TRP A 28 -0.69 8.64 -0.48
C TRP A 28 -0.50 9.93 -1.28
N LEU A 29 0.68 10.55 -1.15
CA LEU A 29 0.99 11.78 -1.90
C LEU A 29 1.01 11.52 -3.41
N SER A 30 1.66 10.43 -3.84
CA SER A 30 1.74 10.07 -5.25
C SER A 30 0.37 9.71 -5.82
N GLY A 31 -0.46 8.98 -5.07
CA GLY A 31 -1.84 8.70 -5.43
C GLY A 31 -2.67 9.97 -5.57
N ALA A 32 -2.60 10.88 -4.59
CA ALA A 32 -3.33 12.15 -4.62
C ALA A 32 -2.90 13.02 -5.81
N MET A 33 -1.61 13.06 -6.13
CA MET A 33 -1.08 13.76 -7.32
C MET A 33 -1.55 13.11 -8.63
N MET A 34 -1.56 11.78 -8.70
CA MET A 34 -1.98 11.03 -9.89
C MET A 34 -3.46 11.25 -10.22
N PHE A 35 -4.33 11.26 -9.21
CA PHE A 35 -5.77 11.45 -9.37
C PHE A 35 -6.21 12.91 -9.19
N TRP A 36 -5.28 13.87 -9.13
CA TRP A 36 -5.57 15.25 -8.72
C TRP A 36 -6.64 15.90 -9.60
N ASN A 37 -7.72 16.34 -8.97
CA ASN A 37 -8.78 17.11 -9.59
C ASN A 37 -9.37 18.09 -8.56
N PRO A 38 -9.07 19.41 -8.68
CA PRO A 38 -9.49 20.40 -7.69
C PRO A 38 -11.01 20.64 -7.69
N GLU A 39 -11.70 20.39 -8.80
CA GLU A 39 -13.16 20.53 -8.89
C GLU A 39 -13.90 19.32 -8.32
N ARG A 40 -13.22 18.17 -8.25
CA ARG A 40 -13.80 16.87 -7.88
C ARG A 40 -12.91 16.12 -6.89
N MET A 41 -12.73 16.71 -5.72
CA MET A 41 -11.96 16.11 -4.61
C MET A 41 -12.50 14.74 -4.19
N ASP A 42 -13.81 14.50 -4.37
CA ASP A 42 -14.45 13.20 -4.17
C ASP A 42 -13.83 12.11 -5.05
N LEU A 43 -13.56 12.42 -6.33
CA LEU A 43 -12.94 11.48 -7.26
C LEU A 43 -11.46 11.25 -6.95
N VAL A 44 -10.75 12.26 -6.43
CA VAL A 44 -9.36 12.12 -5.97
C VAL A 44 -9.29 11.08 -4.84
N VAL A 45 -10.14 11.26 -3.81
CA VAL A 45 -10.18 10.35 -2.66
C VAL A 45 -10.58 8.94 -3.08
N LEU A 46 -11.62 8.80 -3.93
CA LEU A 46 -12.02 7.50 -4.46
C LEU A 46 -10.92 6.84 -5.28
N GLY A 47 -10.19 7.60 -6.10
CA GLY A 47 -9.05 7.08 -6.88
C GLY A 47 -7.93 6.55 -5.98
N VAL A 48 -7.55 7.33 -4.96
CA VAL A 48 -6.53 6.94 -3.97
C VAL A 48 -6.94 5.68 -3.20
N ILE A 49 -8.21 5.59 -2.76
CA ILE A 49 -8.71 4.39 -2.08
C ILE A 49 -8.74 3.19 -3.04
N SER A 50 -9.15 3.40 -4.29
CA SER A 50 -9.24 2.33 -5.29
C SER A 50 -7.86 1.74 -5.61
N ILE A 51 -6.85 2.58 -5.85
CA ILE A 51 -5.48 2.11 -6.11
C ILE A 51 -4.88 1.45 -4.87
N PHE A 52 -5.16 1.97 -3.67
CA PHE A 52 -4.74 1.36 -2.42
C PHE A 52 -5.28 -0.06 -2.28
N ILE A 53 -6.60 -0.25 -2.42
CA ILE A 53 -7.22 -1.58 -2.34
C ILE A 53 -6.66 -2.51 -3.42
N SER A 54 -6.49 -2.02 -4.65
CA SER A 54 -5.94 -2.82 -5.75
C SER A 54 -4.53 -3.34 -5.45
N VAL A 55 -3.63 -2.46 -5.00
CA VAL A 55 -2.25 -2.82 -4.67
C VAL A 55 -2.20 -3.73 -3.44
N LEU A 56 -2.99 -3.41 -2.40
CA LEU A 56 -3.05 -4.23 -1.19
C LEU A 56 -3.49 -5.66 -1.51
N VAL A 57 -4.55 -5.84 -2.30
CA VAL A 57 -5.03 -7.17 -2.69
C VAL A 57 -4.00 -7.90 -3.55
N HIS A 58 -3.30 -7.19 -4.45
CA HIS A 58 -2.23 -7.76 -5.27
C HIS A 58 -1.08 -8.31 -4.42
N GLU A 59 -0.52 -7.47 -3.53
CA GLU A 59 0.59 -7.86 -2.65
C GLU A 59 0.17 -8.90 -1.62
N LEU A 60 -1.08 -8.86 -1.15
CA LEU A 60 -1.62 -9.90 -0.27
C LEU A 60 -1.66 -11.26 -0.98
N GLY A 61 -1.97 -11.29 -2.27
CA GLY A 61 -1.89 -12.50 -3.09
C GLY A 61 -0.49 -13.11 -3.07
N HIS A 62 0.56 -12.29 -3.30
CA HIS A 62 1.95 -12.73 -3.21
C HIS A 62 2.32 -13.21 -1.82
N ALA A 63 1.96 -12.45 -0.79
CA ALA A 63 2.28 -12.77 0.60
C ALA A 63 1.62 -14.06 1.08
N ILE A 64 0.37 -14.32 0.69
CA ILE A 64 -0.33 -15.58 0.98
C ILE A 64 0.38 -16.75 0.32
N VAL A 65 0.77 -16.63 -0.95
CA VAL A 65 1.51 -17.67 -1.67
C VAL A 65 2.85 -17.95 -0.97
N LEU A 66 3.63 -16.91 -0.68
CA LEU A 66 4.92 -17.05 0.03
C LEU A 66 4.76 -17.76 1.39
N ARG A 67 3.74 -17.36 2.16
CA ARG A 67 3.48 -17.94 3.47
C ARG A 67 3.01 -19.39 3.38
N HIS A 68 2.23 -19.74 2.34
CA HIS A 68 1.82 -21.12 2.09
C HIS A 68 3.04 -22.04 1.86
N TYR A 69 4.10 -21.53 1.22
CA TYR A 69 5.37 -22.24 1.04
C TYR A 69 6.36 -22.07 2.21
N GLY A 70 5.95 -21.43 3.31
CA GLY A 70 6.76 -21.29 4.53
C GLY A 70 7.76 -20.12 4.54
N TRP A 71 7.64 -19.17 3.60
CA TRP A 71 8.53 -18.02 3.53
C TRP A 71 7.98 -16.84 4.35
N PRO A 72 8.83 -16.07 5.04
CA PRO A 72 8.40 -14.83 5.68
C PRO A 72 7.96 -13.84 4.59
N SER A 73 6.93 -13.05 4.90
CA SER A 73 6.40 -12.02 3.99
C SER A 73 6.05 -10.76 4.77
N GLU A 74 6.30 -9.62 4.14
CA GLU A 74 5.96 -8.28 4.61
C GLU A 74 5.56 -7.47 3.38
N ILE A 75 4.55 -6.60 3.54
CA ILE A 75 4.08 -5.68 2.50
C ILE A 75 4.57 -4.27 2.86
N VAL A 76 5.16 -3.54 1.91
CA VAL A 76 5.76 -2.20 2.09
C VAL A 76 5.29 -1.24 1.00
#